data_AF-A0AA88H3E5-F1
#
_entry.id   AF-A0AA88H3E5-F1
#
_cell.length_a   1.000
_cell.length_b   1.000
_cell.length_c   1.000
_cell.angle_alpha   90.00
_cell.angle_beta   90.00
_cell.angle_gamma   90.00
#
_symmetry.space_group_name_H-M   'P 1'
#
loop_
_entity.id
_entity.type
_entity.pdbx_description
1 polymer ?
#
loop_
_entity_poly.entity_id
_entity_poly.type
_entity_poly.pdbx_seq_one_letter_code
_entity_poly.pdbx_strand_id
1 'polypeptide(L)'
;MALRNKAYGSALEFVWGIEPETFAIRESTTTVNVYQKLTKEKKSLKLGADGIYGATLLGVRFKNQLTFYSWDSLELVIRTDFQPTGVFWGGNGEMVAITTEESFYILHCNVSAVAEASEENRHHSNYPFDYIDEVKENVKTATWVGDCFIYFNSLNRLNYYVGGEIVTISYLDRPHYILGYIPRHNRIYLCDKELNVLSYSLHLSVLDFETSVMRKDIQNAQQLQPSIPRSYYTKIAHFLEKQGFVSQALSVSTDPEHKFDLALQLSKLDLAVELAREIRSDQKWRQLADCSILNGRLDLADQCYEATQDFGAMLILSSSSGNLDKVAELAEMARSARKFNVAFTAYLLTHQNLKALDILVETNKLPDAAFFARTYLPSEVPRVTQIWKAEQQKSNAKAAQGIADPLEYTNLFPSFEESLQIQRYLEQSERIVPASQYSTRTFNNQRNVFEELSKAFTSGLNHEKN
;
A
#
# COMPACT_ATOMS: atom_id res chain seq x y z
N MET A 1 23.24 -49.11 8.89
CA MET A 1 22.26 -49.19 10.00
C MET A 1 21.61 -50.56 9.92
N ALA A 2 21.92 -51.48 10.84
CA ALA A 2 21.29 -52.81 10.83
C ALA A 2 19.93 -52.70 11.53
N LEU A 3 18.84 -52.69 10.77
CA LEU A 3 17.47 -52.68 11.31
C LEU A 3 17.20 -54.06 11.93
N ARG A 4 17.00 -54.12 13.25
CA ARG A 4 16.62 -55.34 13.97
C ARG A 4 15.14 -55.27 14.34
N ASN A 5 14.41 -56.33 14.04
CA ASN A 5 13.01 -56.44 14.44
C ASN A 5 12.91 -56.56 15.98
N LYS A 6 12.11 -55.70 16.62
CA LYS A 6 11.88 -55.70 18.07
C LYS A 6 10.52 -56.31 18.47
N ALA A 7 9.50 -56.21 17.62
CA ALA A 7 8.14 -56.70 17.90
C ALA A 7 7.38 -56.91 16.58
N TYR A 8 6.44 -57.86 16.56
CA TYR A 8 5.57 -58.15 15.43
C TYR A 8 4.13 -58.36 15.90
N GLY A 9 3.16 -58.06 15.05
CA GLY A 9 1.74 -58.20 15.37
C GLY A 9 0.84 -57.69 14.23
N SER A 10 -0.46 -57.95 14.34
CA SER A 10 -1.48 -57.41 13.45
C SER A 10 -2.11 -56.16 14.03
N ALA A 11 -2.31 -55.14 13.20
CA ALA A 11 -3.01 -53.92 13.56
C ALA A 11 -3.77 -53.38 12.35
N LEU A 12 -4.94 -52.79 12.58
CA LEU A 12 -5.65 -51.99 11.58
C LEU A 12 -4.99 -50.62 11.43
N GLU A 13 -4.59 -50.01 12.55
CA GLU A 13 -3.87 -48.74 12.61
C GLU A 13 -2.80 -48.79 13.69
N PHE A 14 -1.77 -47.97 13.49
CA PHE A 14 -0.60 -47.89 14.36
C PHE A 14 -0.20 -46.42 14.50
N VAL A 15 0.06 -45.97 15.74
CA VAL A 15 0.54 -44.61 16.02
C VAL A 15 1.60 -44.61 17.12
N TRP A 16 2.59 -43.73 16.98
CA TRP A 16 3.63 -43.51 17.99
C TRP A 16 3.18 -42.49 19.02
N GLY A 17 3.56 -42.69 20.28
CA GLY A 17 3.59 -41.62 21.27
C GLY A 17 4.81 -40.71 21.08
N ILE A 18 4.83 -39.58 21.79
CA ILE A 18 6.00 -38.67 21.78
C ILE A 18 7.21 -39.31 22.48
N GLU A 19 6.97 -40.15 23.48
CA GLU A 19 8.02 -40.89 24.17
C GLU A 19 8.54 -42.05 23.32
N PRO A 20 9.87 -42.24 23.26
CA PRO A 20 10.44 -43.38 22.57
C PRO A 20 9.95 -44.68 23.19
N GLU A 21 9.65 -45.67 22.35
CA GLU A 21 9.18 -47.01 22.75
C GLU A 21 7.73 -47.10 23.26
N THR A 22 6.96 -46.02 23.17
CA THR A 22 5.51 -45.99 23.44
C THR A 22 4.72 -45.94 22.13
N PHE A 23 3.79 -46.87 21.92
CA PHE A 23 2.93 -46.88 20.74
C PHE A 23 1.55 -47.45 21.06
N ALA A 24 0.56 -47.09 20.25
CA ALA A 24 -0.78 -47.66 20.29
C ALA A 24 -1.10 -48.35 18.96
N ILE A 25 -1.86 -49.43 19.06
CA ILE A 25 -2.46 -50.09 17.89
C ILE A 25 -3.96 -50.20 18.07
N ARG A 26 -4.67 -50.07 16.96
CA ARG A 26 -6.07 -50.45 16.86
C ARG A 26 -6.13 -51.87 16.32
N GLU A 27 -6.27 -52.84 17.20
CA GLU A 27 -6.29 -54.27 16.83
C GLU A 27 -7.61 -54.63 16.15
N SER A 28 -8.72 -54.09 16.65
CA SER A 28 -10.06 -54.27 16.09
C SER A 28 -10.84 -52.96 16.12
N THR A 29 -12.08 -52.95 15.63
CA THR A 29 -12.99 -51.79 15.75
C THR A 29 -13.39 -51.48 17.19
N THR A 30 -13.09 -52.36 18.15
CA THR A 30 -13.50 -52.20 19.56
C THR A 30 -12.34 -52.23 20.55
N THR A 31 -11.10 -52.45 20.08
CA THR A 31 -9.94 -52.60 20.95
C THR A 31 -8.77 -51.74 20.47
N VAL A 32 -8.32 -50.85 21.36
CA VAL A 32 -7.08 -50.08 21.21
C VAL A 32 -6.11 -50.52 22.31
N ASN A 33 -4.98 -51.10 21.92
CA ASN A 33 -3.97 -51.60 22.84
C ASN A 33 -2.79 -50.63 22.89
N VAL A 34 -2.32 -50.31 24.10
CA VAL A 34 -1.18 -49.41 24.30
C VAL A 34 -0.01 -50.19 24.88
N TYR A 35 1.14 -50.03 24.23
CA TYR A 35 2.38 -50.70 24.56
C TYR A 35 3.41 -49.69 25.02
N GLN A 36 4.20 -50.06 26.04
CA GLN A 36 5.35 -49.30 26.51
C GLN A 36 6.57 -50.22 26.54
N LYS A 37 7.77 -49.68 26.24
CA LYS A 37 9.02 -50.47 26.12
C LYS A 37 8.95 -51.56 25.04
N LEU A 38 8.19 -51.31 23.98
CA LEU A 38 8.05 -52.12 22.75
C LEU A 38 7.55 -53.58 22.86
N THR A 39 7.49 -54.18 24.04
CA THR A 39 7.15 -55.63 24.18
C THR A 39 6.14 -55.94 25.28
N LYS A 40 5.87 -55.01 26.20
CA LYS A 40 4.91 -55.21 27.29
C LYS A 40 3.63 -54.45 26.99
N GLU A 41 2.54 -55.17 26.74
CA GLU A 41 1.20 -54.59 26.72
C GLU A 41 0.93 -53.95 28.09
N LYS A 42 0.68 -52.64 28.10
CA LYS A 42 0.45 -51.92 29.35
C LYS A 42 -1.01 -52.05 29.75
N LYS A 43 -1.91 -51.68 28.84
CA LYS A 43 -3.37 -51.66 29.03
C LYS A 43 -4.08 -51.66 27.67
N SER A 44 -5.32 -52.16 27.66
CA SER A 44 -6.21 -52.18 26.49
C SER A 44 -7.47 -51.36 26.78
N LEU A 45 -7.84 -50.48 25.87
CA LEU A 45 -9.10 -49.73 25.88
C LEU A 45 -10.12 -50.47 25.02
N LYS A 46 -11.18 -50.99 25.64
CA LYS A 46 -12.30 -51.67 24.95
C LYS A 46 -13.38 -50.66 24.56
N LEU A 47 -13.09 -49.84 23.55
CA LEU A 47 -13.94 -48.76 23.09
C LEU A 47 -14.13 -48.88 21.56
N GLY A 48 -15.34 -48.61 21.07
CA GLY A 48 -15.67 -48.64 19.64
C GLY A 48 -14.97 -47.51 18.88
N ALA A 49 -13.71 -47.72 18.47
CA ALA A 49 -12.87 -46.71 17.86
C ALA A 49 -12.84 -46.84 16.32
N ASP A 50 -13.09 -45.72 15.65
CA ASP A 50 -13.03 -45.60 14.19
C ASP A 50 -11.65 -45.14 13.69
N GLY A 51 -10.80 -44.62 14.58
CA GLY A 51 -9.40 -44.33 14.27
C GLY A 51 -8.60 -43.85 15.47
N ILE A 52 -7.26 -43.85 15.35
CA ILE A 52 -6.34 -43.40 16.41
C ILE A 52 -5.31 -42.38 15.89
N TYR A 53 -4.92 -41.45 16.75
CA TYR A 53 -3.92 -40.40 16.49
C TYR A 53 -2.88 -40.38 17.62
N GLY A 54 -1.61 -40.25 17.25
CA GLY A 54 -0.48 -40.29 18.18
C GLY A 54 0.10 -38.92 18.56
N ALA A 55 1.36 -38.94 19.03
CA ALA A 55 2.17 -37.85 19.59
C ALA A 55 1.92 -37.56 21.08
N THR A 56 1.65 -36.32 21.49
CA THR A 56 1.62 -35.92 22.92
C THR A 56 0.55 -36.65 23.72
N LEU A 57 -0.64 -36.78 23.15
CA LEU A 57 -1.78 -37.50 23.73
C LEU A 57 -2.28 -38.55 22.74
N LEU A 58 -2.88 -39.61 23.26
CA LEU A 58 -3.53 -40.61 22.42
C LEU A 58 -4.93 -40.11 22.05
N GLY A 59 -5.10 -39.66 20.81
CA GLY A 59 -6.40 -39.31 20.26
C GLY A 59 -7.14 -40.54 19.76
N VAL A 60 -8.38 -40.74 20.20
CA VAL A 60 -9.27 -41.80 19.71
C VAL A 60 -10.48 -41.16 19.07
N ARG A 61 -10.69 -41.46 17.79
CA ARG A 61 -11.80 -41.00 16.99
C ARG A 61 -12.97 -41.97 17.11
N PHE A 62 -14.11 -41.43 17.50
CA PHE A 62 -15.42 -42.06 17.47
C PHE A 62 -16.24 -41.45 16.33
N LYS A 63 -17.40 -42.05 16.03
CA LYS A 63 -18.26 -41.65 14.91
C LYS A 63 -18.51 -40.13 14.84
N ASN A 64 -18.76 -39.49 15.99
CA ASN A 64 -19.08 -38.06 16.08
C ASN A 64 -18.22 -37.30 17.11
N GLN A 65 -17.15 -37.90 17.65
CA GLN A 65 -16.37 -37.29 18.74
C GLN A 65 -14.90 -37.66 18.61
N LEU A 66 -14.03 -36.75 19.04
CA LEU A 66 -12.61 -37.02 19.24
C LEU A 66 -12.30 -36.90 20.72
N THR A 67 -11.69 -37.94 21.28
CA THR A 67 -11.35 -38.00 22.70
C THR A 67 -9.86 -38.19 22.87
N PHE A 68 -9.23 -37.41 23.74
CA PHE A 68 -7.82 -37.56 24.06
C PHE A 68 -7.62 -38.29 25.39
N TYR A 69 -6.65 -39.20 25.42
CA TYR A 69 -6.26 -39.99 26.59
C TYR A 69 -4.78 -39.76 26.92
N SER A 70 -4.44 -39.84 28.20
CA SER A 70 -3.05 -39.83 28.67
C SER A 70 -2.39 -41.17 28.35
N TRP A 71 -1.18 -41.17 27.78
CA TRP A 71 -0.44 -42.39 27.46
C TRP A 71 -0.11 -43.26 28.68
N ASP A 72 0.02 -42.64 29.86
CA ASP A 72 0.45 -43.36 31.05
C ASP A 72 -0.69 -44.02 31.81
N SER A 73 -1.72 -43.25 32.13
CA SER A 73 -2.86 -43.73 32.90
C SER A 73 -3.96 -44.34 32.01
N LEU A 74 -4.00 -43.98 30.72
CA LEU A 74 -5.15 -44.15 29.81
C LEU A 74 -6.44 -43.53 30.34
N GLU A 75 -6.31 -42.52 31.20
CA GLU A 75 -7.44 -41.74 31.66
C GLU A 75 -7.84 -40.71 30.59
N LEU A 76 -9.14 -40.43 30.58
CA LEU A 76 -9.74 -39.43 29.74
C LEU A 76 -9.20 -38.04 30.12
N VAL A 77 -8.60 -37.35 29.14
CA VAL A 77 -8.15 -35.96 29.30
C VAL A 77 -9.25 -35.01 28.89
N ILE A 78 -9.74 -35.12 27.64
CA ILE A 78 -10.81 -34.26 27.12
C ILE A 78 -11.65 -35.01 26.09
N ARG A 79 -12.93 -34.64 26.00
CA ARG A 79 -13.81 -35.00 24.89
C ARG A 79 -14.09 -33.76 24.07
N THR A 80 -13.96 -33.89 22.76
CA THR A 80 -14.27 -32.83 21.81
C THR A 80 -15.33 -33.35 20.83
N ASP A 81 -16.25 -32.48 20.42
CA ASP A 81 -17.31 -32.83 19.48
C ASP A 81 -16.89 -32.64 18.02
N PHE A 82 -15.57 -32.67 17.75
CA PHE A 82 -15.04 -32.64 16.40
C PHE A 82 -15.15 -34.01 15.73
N GLN A 83 -15.37 -34.00 14.42
CA GLN A 83 -15.22 -35.16 13.56
C GLN A 83 -13.93 -34.99 12.74
N PRO A 84 -12.76 -35.37 13.30
CA PRO A 84 -11.48 -35.06 12.69
C PRO A 84 -11.24 -35.92 11.45
N THR A 85 -10.69 -35.29 10.41
CA THR A 85 -10.00 -35.94 9.30
C THR A 85 -8.54 -36.22 9.66
N GLY A 86 -7.95 -35.42 10.54
CA GLY A 86 -6.56 -35.54 10.99
C GLY A 86 -6.28 -34.77 12.28
N VAL A 87 -5.26 -35.22 13.01
CA VAL A 87 -4.75 -34.55 14.22
C VAL A 87 -3.23 -34.49 14.10
N PHE A 88 -2.68 -33.27 14.10
CA PHE A 88 -1.26 -33.01 13.89
C PHE A 88 -0.69 -32.23 15.07
N TRP A 89 0.29 -32.80 15.75
CA TRP A 89 0.96 -32.16 16.88
C TRP A 89 2.25 -31.46 16.46
N GLY A 90 2.51 -30.30 17.07
CA GLY A 90 3.78 -29.60 16.98
C GLY A 90 4.92 -30.40 17.62
N GLY A 91 6.16 -30.11 17.23
CA GLY A 91 7.33 -30.86 17.71
C GLY A 91 7.58 -30.76 19.22
N ASN A 92 7.15 -29.66 19.85
CA ASN A 92 7.20 -29.46 21.31
C ASN A 92 5.99 -30.09 22.04
N GLY A 93 4.96 -30.52 21.31
CA GLY A 93 3.74 -31.09 21.88
C GLY A 93 2.78 -30.08 22.51
N GLU A 94 3.08 -28.78 22.44
CA GLU A 94 2.25 -27.71 23.01
C GLU A 94 1.21 -27.17 22.03
N MET A 95 1.38 -27.43 20.73
CA MET A 95 0.46 -26.98 19.68
C MET A 95 -0.17 -28.18 19.00
N VAL A 96 -1.47 -28.14 18.74
CA VAL A 96 -2.17 -29.17 17.97
C VAL A 96 -3.08 -28.54 16.93
N ALA A 97 -3.06 -29.09 15.72
CA ALA A 97 -4.00 -28.79 14.67
C ALA A 97 -4.98 -29.96 14.52
N ILE A 98 -6.27 -29.69 14.67
CA ILE A 98 -7.35 -30.66 14.42
C ILE A 98 -8.01 -30.26 13.11
N THR A 99 -7.89 -31.12 12.10
CA THR A 99 -8.47 -30.87 10.77
C THR A 99 -9.81 -31.58 10.65
N THR A 100 -10.78 -30.95 10.01
CA THR A 100 -12.10 -31.49 9.68
C THR A 100 -12.29 -31.50 8.16
N GLU A 101 -13.51 -31.77 7.68
CA GLU A 101 -13.81 -31.72 6.25
C GLU A 101 -13.84 -30.28 5.71
N GLU A 102 -14.20 -29.29 6.53
CA GLU A 102 -14.40 -27.90 6.08
C GLU A 102 -13.35 -26.93 6.63
N SER A 103 -12.83 -27.18 7.83
CA SER A 103 -11.93 -26.28 8.55
C SER A 103 -10.85 -27.02 9.31
N PHE A 104 -9.83 -26.30 9.78
CA PHE A 104 -8.93 -26.78 10.81
C PHE A 104 -8.85 -25.81 11.98
N TYR A 105 -8.65 -26.37 13.16
CA TYR A 105 -8.58 -25.67 14.44
C TYR A 105 -7.17 -25.76 15.00
N ILE A 106 -6.62 -24.63 15.41
CA ILE A 106 -5.34 -24.55 16.10
C ILE A 106 -5.60 -24.37 17.59
N LEU A 107 -5.07 -25.28 18.40
CA LEU A 107 -5.22 -25.27 19.85
C LEU A 107 -3.84 -25.32 20.51
N HIS A 108 -3.72 -24.64 21.65
CA HIS A 108 -2.59 -24.77 22.56
C HIS A 108 -2.91 -25.80 23.63
N CYS A 109 -2.01 -26.73 23.88
CA CYS A 109 -2.11 -27.75 24.92
C CYS A 109 -1.19 -27.38 26.08
N ASN A 110 -1.76 -27.13 27.25
CA ASN A 110 -0.97 -26.96 28.46
C ASN A 110 -0.54 -28.33 29.00
N VAL A 111 0.68 -28.75 28.68
CA VAL A 111 1.19 -30.09 29.04
C VAL A 111 1.34 -30.26 30.55
N SER A 112 1.67 -29.22 31.31
CA SER A 112 1.71 -29.28 32.79
C SER A 112 0.34 -29.53 33.40
N ALA A 113 -0.70 -28.90 32.85
CA ALA A 113 -2.10 -29.10 33.25
C ALA A 113 -2.58 -30.54 33.01
N VAL A 114 -2.10 -31.20 31.94
CA VAL A 114 -2.40 -32.62 31.66
C VAL A 114 -1.87 -33.53 32.77
N ALA A 115 -0.67 -33.24 33.31
CA ALA A 115 -0.04 -34.05 34.35
C ALA A 115 -0.71 -33.89 35.73
N GLU A 116 -1.29 -32.73 36.00
CA GLU A 116 -1.94 -32.38 37.28
C GLU A 116 -3.46 -32.60 37.28
N ALA A 117 -4.05 -33.09 36.20
CA ALA A 117 -5.50 -33.19 36.01
C ALA A 117 -6.18 -34.18 37.00
N SER A 118 -6.71 -33.65 38.11
CA SER A 118 -7.63 -34.35 39.02
C SER A 118 -9.01 -34.58 38.37
N GLU A 119 -9.82 -35.49 38.92
CA GLU A 119 -11.17 -35.78 38.37
C GLU A 119 -12.11 -34.56 38.34
N GLU A 120 -11.94 -33.58 39.25
CA GLU A 120 -12.80 -32.38 39.32
C GLU A 120 -12.52 -31.38 38.18
N ASN A 121 -11.26 -31.26 37.72
CA ASN A 121 -10.88 -30.35 36.64
C ASN A 121 -11.33 -30.83 35.24
N ARG A 122 -11.78 -32.09 35.12
CA ARG A 122 -12.24 -32.71 33.86
C ARG A 122 -13.65 -32.26 33.44
N HIS A 123 -14.38 -31.56 34.32
CA HIS A 123 -15.72 -31.05 34.04
C HIS A 123 -15.75 -29.67 33.39
N HIS A 124 -14.60 -28.98 33.30
CA HIS A 124 -14.48 -27.77 32.49
C HIS A 124 -14.27 -28.15 31.02
N SER A 125 -15.19 -27.73 30.15
CA SER A 125 -15.33 -28.21 28.77
C SER A 125 -14.10 -28.03 27.87
N ASN A 126 -13.14 -27.18 28.25
CA ASN A 126 -11.97 -26.85 27.41
C ASN A 126 -10.61 -27.18 28.05
N TYR A 127 -10.56 -27.70 29.29
CA TYR A 127 -9.27 -28.01 29.90
C TYR A 127 -8.74 -29.36 29.35
N PRO A 128 -7.50 -29.47 28.83
CA PRO A 128 -6.33 -28.57 28.92
C PRO A 128 -5.98 -27.84 27.61
N PHE A 129 -6.95 -27.64 26.70
CA PHE A 129 -6.74 -27.01 25.39
C PHE A 129 -7.29 -25.59 25.33
N ASP A 130 -6.41 -24.63 25.08
CA ASP A 130 -6.81 -23.26 24.77
C ASP A 130 -6.99 -23.11 23.26
N TYR A 131 -8.17 -22.62 22.87
CA TYR A 131 -8.46 -22.32 21.47
C TYR A 131 -7.65 -21.11 21.01
N ILE A 132 -6.92 -21.25 19.88
CA ILE A 132 -6.18 -20.15 19.26
C ILE A 132 -6.97 -19.62 18.06
N ASP A 133 -7.28 -20.48 17.08
CA ASP A 133 -7.83 -20.03 15.81
C ASP A 133 -8.58 -21.12 15.04
N GLU A 134 -9.43 -20.70 14.10
CA GLU A 134 -10.18 -21.53 13.16
C GLU A 134 -9.95 -21.01 11.73
N VAL A 135 -9.44 -21.88 10.88
CA VAL A 135 -9.24 -21.60 9.47
C VAL A 135 -10.18 -22.45 8.63
N LYS A 136 -11.01 -21.79 7.82
CA LYS A 136 -11.98 -22.43 6.91
C LYS A 136 -11.33 -22.90 5.61
N GLU A 137 -10.31 -23.76 5.73
CA GLU A 137 -9.72 -24.48 4.61
C GLU A 137 -9.69 -25.99 4.88
N ASN A 138 -9.97 -26.78 3.84
CA ASN A 138 -9.82 -28.22 3.89
C ASN A 138 -8.34 -28.63 3.80
N VAL A 139 -7.89 -29.48 4.73
CA VAL A 139 -6.52 -30.00 4.79
C VAL A 139 -6.48 -31.46 4.35
N LYS A 140 -5.64 -31.80 3.36
CA LYS A 140 -5.40 -33.18 2.92
C LYS A 140 -4.24 -33.84 3.67
N THR A 141 -3.19 -33.07 3.90
CA THR A 141 -1.94 -33.50 4.54
C THR A 141 -1.31 -32.28 5.19
N ALA A 142 -0.61 -32.47 6.30
CA ALA A 142 0.02 -31.39 7.01
C ALA A 142 1.21 -31.86 7.83
N THR A 143 2.04 -30.90 8.24
CA THR A 143 3.14 -31.08 9.18
C THR A 143 3.44 -29.76 9.89
N TRP A 144 3.95 -29.85 11.11
CA TRP A 144 4.43 -28.69 11.85
C TRP A 144 5.92 -28.47 11.61
N VAL A 145 6.32 -27.21 11.43
CA VAL A 145 7.72 -26.80 11.36
C VAL A 145 7.89 -25.59 12.25
N GLY A 146 8.56 -25.79 13.40
CA GLY A 146 8.52 -24.81 14.49
C GLY A 146 7.07 -24.58 14.93
N ASP A 147 6.65 -23.32 14.99
CA ASP A 147 5.29 -22.90 15.32
C ASP A 147 4.39 -22.69 14.08
N CYS A 148 4.88 -23.03 12.90
CA CYS A 148 4.16 -22.88 11.64
C CYS A 148 3.48 -24.18 11.23
N PHE A 149 2.17 -24.12 10.95
CA PHE A 149 1.41 -25.27 10.48
C PHE A 149 1.39 -25.28 8.95
N ILE A 150 2.15 -26.20 8.34
CA ILE A 150 2.24 -26.31 6.88
C ILE A 150 1.27 -27.38 6.41
N TYR A 151 0.46 -27.05 5.41
CA TYR A 151 -0.57 -27.96 4.92
C TYR A 151 -0.76 -27.86 3.41
N PHE A 152 -1.28 -28.93 2.84
CA PHE A 152 -1.71 -28.98 1.45
C PHE A 152 -3.23 -29.10 1.42
N ASN A 153 -3.89 -28.20 0.70
CA ASN A 153 -5.34 -28.09 0.72
C ASN A 153 -6.03 -28.80 -0.46
N SER A 154 -7.36 -28.83 -0.44
CA SER A 154 -8.13 -29.46 -1.52
C SER A 154 -8.03 -28.76 -2.87
N LEU A 155 -7.68 -27.48 -2.89
CA LEU A 155 -7.44 -26.67 -4.10
C LEU A 155 -6.03 -26.84 -4.68
N ASN A 156 -5.30 -27.86 -4.23
CA ASN A 156 -3.93 -28.18 -4.62
C ASN A 156 -2.93 -27.04 -4.33
N ARG A 157 -3.09 -26.35 -3.21
CA ARG A 157 -2.18 -25.30 -2.76
C ARG A 157 -1.38 -25.79 -1.57
N LEU A 158 -0.08 -25.54 -1.60
CA LEU A 158 0.80 -25.70 -0.46
C LEU A 158 0.84 -24.37 0.30
N ASN A 159 0.27 -24.37 1.50
CA ASN A 159 0.15 -23.20 2.36
C ASN A 159 0.85 -23.43 3.70
N TYR A 160 1.18 -22.37 4.40
CA TYR A 160 1.51 -22.43 5.81
C TYR A 160 0.74 -21.37 6.58
N TYR A 161 0.38 -21.72 7.81
CA TYR A 161 -0.31 -20.87 8.76
C TYR A 161 0.67 -20.40 9.84
N VAL A 162 0.68 -19.08 10.10
CA VAL A 162 1.48 -18.46 11.17
C VAL A 162 0.64 -17.38 11.85
N GLY A 163 0.27 -17.60 13.10
CA GLY A 163 -0.33 -16.57 13.97
C GLY A 163 -1.55 -15.84 13.39
N GLY A 164 -2.41 -16.55 12.64
CA GLY A 164 -3.63 -15.99 12.03
C GLY A 164 -3.54 -15.76 10.53
N GLU A 165 -2.32 -15.71 9.97
CA GLU A 165 -2.11 -15.48 8.55
C GLU A 165 -1.86 -16.78 7.79
N ILE A 166 -2.38 -16.83 6.56
CA ILE A 166 -2.16 -17.94 5.62
C ILE A 166 -1.32 -17.43 4.47
N VAL A 167 -0.18 -18.08 4.26
CA VAL A 167 0.73 -17.75 3.17
C VAL A 167 0.86 -18.95 2.23
N THR A 168 0.63 -18.72 0.95
CA THR A 168 0.80 -19.74 -0.09
C THR A 168 2.26 -19.84 -0.52
N ILE A 169 2.84 -21.04 -0.38
CA ILE A 169 4.18 -21.38 -0.86
C ILE A 169 4.14 -21.63 -2.37
N SER A 170 3.20 -22.44 -2.84
CA SER A 170 3.06 -22.78 -4.25
C SER A 170 1.65 -23.27 -4.58
N TYR A 171 1.26 -23.05 -5.83
CA TYR A 171 0.11 -23.68 -6.47
C TYR A 171 0.60 -24.92 -7.23
N LEU A 172 -0.15 -26.01 -7.17
CA LEU A 172 0.15 -27.26 -7.87
C LEU A 172 -1.06 -27.72 -8.68
N ASP A 173 -0.82 -28.39 -9.81
CA ASP A 173 -1.90 -28.85 -10.69
C ASP A 173 -2.49 -30.20 -10.26
N ARG A 174 -1.77 -30.92 -9.39
CA ARG A 174 -2.11 -32.28 -8.94
C ARG A 174 -2.08 -32.37 -7.42
N PRO A 175 -2.83 -33.29 -6.82
CA PRO A 175 -2.78 -33.52 -5.38
C PRO A 175 -1.43 -34.14 -4.98
N HIS A 176 -0.81 -33.56 -3.95
CA HIS A 176 0.44 -34.06 -3.36
C HIS A 176 0.27 -34.29 -1.86
N TYR A 177 1.11 -35.17 -1.31
CA TYR A 177 1.16 -35.53 0.09
C TYR A 177 2.48 -35.05 0.70
N ILE A 178 2.44 -34.41 1.87
CA ILE A 178 3.64 -33.89 2.53
C ILE A 178 4.37 -35.08 3.14
N LEU A 179 5.65 -35.26 2.75
CA LEU A 179 6.52 -36.27 3.32
C LEU A 179 7.19 -35.77 4.61
N GLY A 180 7.50 -34.48 4.66
CA GLY A 180 8.12 -33.83 5.81
C GLY A 180 9.07 -32.71 5.42
N TYR A 181 9.61 -32.06 6.45
CA TYR A 181 10.58 -30.99 6.33
C TYR A 181 11.98 -31.46 6.70
N ILE A 182 12.99 -31.10 5.92
CA ILE A 182 14.39 -31.42 6.21
C ILE A 182 15.16 -30.13 6.52
N PRO A 183 15.47 -29.85 7.80
CA PRO A 183 16.15 -28.62 8.22
C PRO A 183 17.51 -28.41 7.55
N ARG A 184 18.29 -29.48 7.36
CA ARG A 184 19.60 -29.42 6.70
C ARG A 184 19.53 -28.86 5.27
N HIS A 185 18.39 -29.02 4.59
CA HIS A 185 18.19 -28.58 3.21
C HIS A 185 17.31 -27.32 3.11
N ASN A 186 16.75 -26.84 4.24
CA ASN A 186 15.73 -25.80 4.26
C ASN A 186 14.60 -26.04 3.26
N ARG A 187 14.09 -27.28 3.21
CA ARG A 187 13.12 -27.71 2.19
C ARG A 187 12.04 -28.62 2.76
N ILE A 188 10.82 -28.39 2.28
CA ILE A 188 9.70 -29.32 2.44
C ILE A 188 9.61 -30.23 1.22
N TYR A 189 9.36 -31.51 1.46
CA TYR A 189 9.24 -32.53 0.43
C TYR A 189 7.80 -33.02 0.33
N LEU A 190 7.34 -33.19 -0.91
CA LEU A 190 6.01 -33.69 -1.22
C LEU A 190 6.11 -34.86 -2.20
N CYS A 191 5.12 -35.73 -2.19
CA CYS A 191 5.01 -36.89 -3.07
C CYS A 191 3.62 -36.94 -3.69
N ASP A 192 3.52 -37.19 -4.98
CA ASP A 192 2.24 -37.52 -5.61
C ASP A 192 1.93 -39.03 -5.53
N LYS A 193 0.80 -39.43 -6.11
CA LYS A 193 0.37 -40.84 -6.18
C LYS A 193 1.24 -41.69 -7.12
N GLU A 194 1.97 -41.07 -8.03
CA GLU A 194 2.88 -41.72 -8.99
C GLU A 194 4.29 -41.88 -8.39
N LEU A 195 4.48 -41.51 -7.12
CA LEU A 195 5.75 -41.51 -6.39
C LEU A 195 6.77 -40.48 -6.91
N ASN A 196 6.30 -39.44 -7.62
CA ASN A 196 7.14 -38.32 -7.99
C ASN A 196 7.37 -37.42 -6.76
N VAL A 197 8.63 -37.13 -6.47
CA VAL A 197 9.02 -36.31 -5.32
C VAL A 197 9.31 -34.87 -5.78
N LEU A 198 8.60 -33.91 -5.19
CA LEU A 198 8.84 -32.48 -5.35
C LEU A 198 9.42 -31.89 -4.07
N SER A 199 10.15 -30.79 -4.19
CA SER A 199 10.63 -30.04 -3.02
C SER A 199 10.52 -28.54 -3.22
N TYR A 200 10.13 -27.84 -2.15
CA TYR A 200 10.04 -26.38 -2.11
C TYR A 200 10.98 -25.84 -1.04
N SER A 201 11.67 -24.74 -1.37
CA SER A 201 12.55 -24.06 -0.43
C SER A 201 11.72 -23.30 0.60
N LEU A 202 11.94 -23.60 1.87
CA LEU A 202 11.30 -22.97 3.01
C LEU A 202 12.33 -22.79 4.12
N HIS A 203 12.79 -21.56 4.31
CA HIS A 203 13.85 -21.25 5.26
C HIS A 203 13.28 -21.11 6.67
N LEU A 204 13.83 -21.85 7.64
CA LEU A 204 13.41 -21.75 9.05
C LEU A 204 13.52 -20.32 9.57
N SER A 205 14.64 -19.62 9.28
CA SER A 205 14.84 -18.23 9.71
C SER A 205 13.73 -17.28 9.28
N VAL A 206 13.07 -17.52 8.13
CA VAL A 206 11.93 -16.70 7.67
C VAL A 206 10.70 -17.03 8.50
N LEU A 207 10.42 -18.32 8.72
CA LEU A 207 9.30 -18.77 9.55
C LEU A 207 9.42 -18.29 11.00
N ASP A 208 10.61 -18.41 11.59
CA ASP A 208 10.90 -17.98 12.96
C ASP A 208 10.79 -16.45 13.10
N PHE A 209 11.20 -15.71 12.07
CA PHE A 209 11.01 -14.27 11.98
C PHE A 209 9.52 -13.90 11.94
N GLU A 210 8.76 -14.50 11.02
CA GLU A 210 7.31 -14.24 10.90
C GLU A 210 6.58 -14.60 12.19
N THR A 211 6.95 -15.72 12.82
CA THR A 211 6.42 -16.15 14.13
C THR A 211 6.72 -15.11 15.22
N SER A 212 7.95 -14.60 15.29
CA SER A 212 8.35 -13.60 16.30
C SER A 212 7.59 -12.28 16.11
N VAL A 213 7.38 -11.87 14.85
CA VAL A 213 6.56 -10.69 14.53
C VAL A 213 5.09 -10.90 14.93
N MET A 214 4.52 -12.08 14.69
CA MET A 214 3.14 -12.40 15.11
C MET A 214 2.99 -12.37 16.63
N ARG A 215 4.02 -12.82 17.36
CA ARG A 215 4.10 -12.72 18.82
C ARG A 215 4.35 -11.31 19.33
N LYS A 216 4.48 -10.32 18.44
CA LYS A 216 4.85 -8.92 18.75
C LYS A 216 6.22 -8.77 19.42
N ASP A 217 7.08 -9.79 19.31
CA ASP A 217 8.47 -9.74 19.77
C ASP A 217 9.39 -9.26 18.65
N ILE A 218 9.39 -7.94 18.46
CA ILE A 218 10.17 -7.28 17.41
C ILE A 218 11.67 -7.36 17.70
N GLN A 219 12.07 -7.42 18.98
CA GLN A 219 13.49 -7.48 19.35
C GLN A 219 14.11 -8.79 18.89
N ASN A 220 13.43 -9.91 19.15
CA ASN A 220 13.88 -11.20 18.66
C ASN A 220 13.86 -11.26 17.12
N ALA A 221 12.80 -10.74 16.49
CA ALA A 221 12.72 -10.67 15.02
C ALA A 221 13.91 -9.91 14.39
N GLN A 222 14.32 -8.78 14.99
CA GLN A 222 15.48 -8.01 14.52
C GLN A 222 16.81 -8.76 14.66
N GLN A 223 16.97 -9.59 15.70
CA GLN A 223 18.15 -10.43 15.86
C GLN A 223 18.21 -11.57 14.83
N LEU A 224 17.05 -12.08 14.42
CA LEU A 224 16.93 -13.13 13.39
C LEU A 224 17.12 -12.59 11.97
N GLN A 225 16.79 -11.31 11.74
CA GLN A 225 16.83 -10.69 10.40
C GLN A 225 18.13 -10.91 9.61
N PRO A 226 19.35 -10.78 10.19
CA PRO A 226 20.61 -10.96 9.44
C PRO A 226 20.83 -12.39 8.94
N SER A 227 20.18 -13.38 9.55
CA SER A 227 20.26 -14.79 9.12
C SER A 227 19.44 -15.09 7.87
N ILE A 228 18.57 -14.17 7.48
CA ILE A 228 17.65 -14.35 6.35
C ILE A 228 18.34 -13.97 5.03
N PRO A 229 18.21 -14.78 3.96
CA PRO A 229 18.73 -14.40 2.66
C PRO A 229 18.01 -13.15 2.10
N ARG A 230 18.78 -12.24 1.47
CA ARG A 230 18.25 -10.99 0.89
C ARG A 230 17.11 -11.18 -0.11
N SER A 231 17.03 -12.34 -0.77
CA SER A 231 15.93 -12.67 -1.70
C SER A 231 14.55 -12.69 -1.04
N TYR A 232 14.48 -12.86 0.28
CA TYR A 232 13.22 -12.86 1.03
C TYR A 232 12.84 -11.49 1.60
N TYR A 233 13.71 -10.48 1.48
CA TYR A 233 13.51 -9.18 2.14
C TYR A 233 12.28 -8.44 1.61
N THR A 234 12.00 -8.49 0.31
CA THR A 234 10.76 -7.92 -0.26
C THR A 234 9.51 -8.58 0.30
N LYS A 235 9.51 -9.92 0.43
CA LYS A 235 8.37 -10.66 1.01
C LYS A 235 8.16 -10.30 2.48
N ILE A 236 9.25 -10.22 3.24
CA ILE A 236 9.23 -9.83 4.65
C ILE A 236 8.77 -8.38 4.81
N ALA A 237 9.17 -7.47 3.94
CA ALA A 237 8.73 -6.09 3.98
C ALA A 237 7.21 -5.98 3.77
N HIS A 238 6.65 -6.69 2.79
CA HIS A 238 5.19 -6.74 2.60
C HIS A 238 4.46 -7.39 3.77
N PHE A 239 5.04 -8.45 4.35
CA PHE A 239 4.49 -9.07 5.55
C PHE A 239 4.46 -8.08 6.71
N LEU A 240 5.55 -7.37 6.99
CA LEU A 240 5.63 -6.35 8.02
C LEU A 240 4.63 -5.20 7.78
N GLU A 241 4.48 -4.75 6.53
CA GLU A 241 3.52 -3.72 6.15
C GLU A 241 2.08 -4.15 6.46
N LYS A 242 1.68 -5.37 6.06
CA LYS A 242 0.35 -5.92 6.35
C LYS A 242 0.04 -5.98 7.85
N GLN A 243 1.07 -6.24 8.65
CA GLN A 243 0.98 -6.30 10.11
C GLN A 243 1.02 -4.92 10.78
N GLY A 244 1.15 -3.84 10.01
CA GLY A 244 1.20 -2.47 10.50
C GLY A 244 2.58 -1.98 10.93
N PHE A 245 3.64 -2.79 10.78
CA PHE A 245 5.02 -2.44 11.10
C PHE A 245 5.71 -1.70 9.93
N VAL A 246 5.11 -0.61 9.47
CA VAL A 246 5.54 0.15 8.29
C VAL A 246 6.97 0.69 8.43
N SER A 247 7.36 1.13 9.63
CA SER A 247 8.70 1.68 9.88
C SER A 247 9.81 0.64 9.71
N GLN A 248 9.55 -0.60 10.15
CA GLN A 248 10.44 -1.73 10.01
C GLN A 248 10.41 -2.22 8.57
N ALA A 249 9.23 -2.32 7.95
CA ALA A 249 9.07 -2.67 6.54
C ALA A 249 9.95 -1.79 5.64
N LEU A 250 9.99 -0.47 5.89
CA LEU A 250 10.82 0.47 5.12
C LEU A 250 12.32 0.14 5.23
N SER A 251 12.78 -0.28 6.41
CA SER A 251 14.19 -0.63 6.64
C SER A 251 14.59 -1.97 6.01
N VAL A 252 13.63 -2.91 5.88
CA VAL A 252 13.89 -4.24 5.33
C VAL A 252 13.73 -4.26 3.81
N SER A 253 12.79 -3.46 3.28
CA SER A 253 12.48 -3.46 1.85
C SER A 253 13.74 -3.19 1.03
N THR A 254 13.88 -3.86 -0.10
CA THR A 254 14.96 -3.63 -1.07
C THR A 254 14.46 -3.01 -2.36
N ASP A 255 13.14 -3.01 -2.58
CA ASP A 255 12.52 -2.48 -3.77
C ASP A 255 12.28 -0.97 -3.64
N PRO A 256 12.80 -0.12 -4.55
CA PRO A 256 12.62 1.32 -4.48
C PRO A 256 11.15 1.74 -4.59
N GLU A 257 10.33 1.04 -5.39
CA GLU A 257 8.91 1.37 -5.52
C GLU A 257 8.14 1.13 -4.22
N HIS A 258 8.33 -0.04 -3.61
CA HIS A 258 7.75 -0.35 -2.31
C HIS A 258 8.25 0.58 -1.21
N LYS A 259 9.56 0.88 -1.18
CA LYS A 259 10.13 1.85 -0.23
C LYS A 259 9.49 3.23 -0.36
N PHE A 260 9.21 3.67 -1.58
CA PHE A 260 8.57 4.97 -1.82
C PHE A 260 7.18 4.99 -1.19
N ASP A 261 6.38 3.95 -1.41
CA ASP A 261 5.02 3.87 -0.86
C ASP A 261 5.05 3.82 0.68
N LEU A 262 5.97 3.06 1.28
CA LEU A 262 6.19 3.02 2.73
C LEU A 262 6.68 4.37 3.29
N ALA A 263 7.55 5.08 2.55
CA ALA A 263 8.04 6.40 2.96
C ALA A 263 6.91 7.45 2.96
N LEU A 264 6.01 7.40 1.97
CA LEU A 264 4.80 8.23 1.95
C LEU A 264 3.87 7.93 3.13
N GLN A 265 3.60 6.64 3.42
CA GLN A 265 2.79 6.24 4.58
C GLN A 265 3.35 6.78 5.90
N LEU A 266 4.67 6.84 6.05
CA LEU A 266 5.35 7.36 7.24
C LEU A 266 5.56 8.89 7.21
N SER A 267 5.08 9.58 6.17
CA SER A 267 5.31 11.02 5.95
C SER A 267 6.80 11.40 5.95
N LYS A 268 7.69 10.47 5.55
CA LYS A 268 9.13 10.71 5.36
C LYS A 268 9.38 11.30 3.97
N LEU A 269 8.93 12.54 3.78
CA LEU A 269 8.89 13.19 2.46
C LEU A 269 10.28 13.37 1.84
N ASP A 270 11.31 13.70 2.63
CA ASP A 270 12.66 13.91 2.10
C ASP A 270 13.24 12.62 1.49
N LEU A 271 13.00 11.46 2.14
CA LEU A 271 13.36 10.15 1.58
C LEU A 271 12.52 9.82 0.33
N ALA A 272 11.23 10.18 0.33
CA ALA A 272 10.37 9.96 -0.81
C ALA A 272 10.80 10.77 -2.05
N VAL A 273 11.35 11.99 -1.87
CA VAL A 273 11.97 12.77 -2.97
C VAL A 273 13.17 12.05 -3.56
N GLU A 274 14.06 11.52 -2.72
CA GLU A 274 15.24 10.77 -3.18
C GLU A 274 14.83 9.55 -4.00
N LEU A 275 13.84 8.78 -3.51
CA LEU A 275 13.31 7.60 -4.19
C LEU A 275 12.57 7.97 -5.49
N ALA A 276 11.79 9.05 -5.50
CA ALA A 276 11.10 9.51 -6.72
C ALA A 276 12.08 9.88 -7.84
N ARG A 277 13.23 10.49 -7.49
CA ARG A 277 14.31 10.80 -8.44
C ARG A 277 14.95 9.53 -9.01
N GLU A 278 15.08 8.48 -8.21
CA GLU A 278 15.61 7.18 -8.66
C GLU A 278 14.63 6.46 -9.59
N ILE A 279 13.33 6.41 -9.23
CA ILE A 279 12.29 5.70 -9.99
C ILE A 279 11.98 6.40 -11.32
N ARG A 280 12.10 7.74 -11.38
CA ARG A 280 11.80 8.56 -12.58
C ARG A 280 10.39 8.33 -13.15
N SER A 281 9.39 8.31 -12.27
CA SER A 281 7.98 8.15 -12.63
C SER A 281 7.15 9.38 -12.28
N ASP A 282 6.48 9.96 -13.27
CA ASP A 282 5.60 11.13 -13.10
C ASP A 282 4.45 10.84 -12.12
N GLN A 283 3.93 9.60 -12.12
CA GLN A 283 2.85 9.20 -11.21
C GLN A 283 3.29 9.27 -9.75
N LYS A 284 4.54 8.85 -9.47
CA LYS A 284 5.11 8.87 -8.11
C LYS A 284 5.36 10.31 -7.65
N TRP A 285 5.81 11.20 -8.55
CA TRP A 285 5.91 12.63 -8.25
C TRP A 285 4.56 13.27 -7.92
N ARG A 286 3.48 12.90 -8.62
CA ARG A 286 2.12 13.38 -8.29
C ARG A 286 1.66 12.89 -6.92
N GLN A 287 1.85 11.60 -6.61
CA GLN A 287 1.52 11.06 -5.28
C GLN A 287 2.30 11.78 -4.17
N LEU A 288 3.58 12.07 -4.40
CA LEU A 288 4.40 12.84 -3.48
C LEU A 288 3.89 14.27 -3.32
N ALA A 289 3.46 14.92 -4.40
CA ALA A 289 2.87 16.26 -4.35
C ALA A 289 1.61 16.29 -3.47
N ASP A 290 0.69 15.34 -3.67
CA ASP A 290 -0.55 15.23 -2.88
C ASP A 290 -0.24 15.03 -1.39
N CYS A 291 0.67 14.09 -1.07
CA CYS A 291 1.13 13.87 0.31
C CYS A 291 1.81 15.11 0.89
N SER A 292 2.54 15.88 0.09
CA SER A 292 3.23 17.10 0.55
C SER A 292 2.27 18.22 0.89
N ILE A 293 1.20 18.39 0.10
CA ILE A 293 0.12 19.33 0.39
C ILE A 293 -0.59 18.95 1.69
N LEU A 294 -0.93 17.67 1.87
CA LEU A 294 -1.59 17.19 3.09
C LEU A 294 -0.73 17.41 4.35
N ASN A 295 0.60 17.36 4.21
CA ASN A 295 1.56 17.63 5.28
C ASN A 295 1.94 19.13 5.42
N GLY A 296 1.34 20.02 4.63
CA GLY A 296 1.62 21.46 4.66
C GLY A 296 2.99 21.87 4.12
N ARG A 297 3.71 20.97 3.42
CA ARG A 297 5.03 21.22 2.81
C ARG A 297 4.85 21.75 1.39
N LEU A 298 4.38 23.00 1.28
CA LEU A 298 4.07 23.63 -0.01
C LEU A 298 5.30 23.77 -0.92
N ASP A 299 6.48 24.04 -0.35
CA ASP A 299 7.72 24.15 -1.13
C ASP A 299 8.10 22.84 -1.84
N LEU A 300 7.79 21.70 -1.21
CA LEU A 300 8.06 20.39 -1.78
C LEU A 300 7.02 20.03 -2.84
N ALA A 301 5.75 20.37 -2.61
CA ALA A 301 4.69 20.21 -3.61
C ALA A 301 5.01 21.00 -4.89
N ASP A 302 5.51 22.23 -4.75
CA ASP A 302 5.93 23.07 -5.87
C ASP A 302 7.05 22.41 -6.70
N GLN A 303 8.08 21.89 -6.04
CA GLN A 303 9.15 21.12 -6.70
C GLN A 303 8.61 19.88 -7.43
N CYS A 304 7.64 19.18 -6.85
CA CYS A 304 7.01 18.02 -7.50
C CYS A 304 6.22 18.41 -8.74
N TYR A 305 5.51 19.55 -8.71
CA TYR A 305 4.77 20.05 -9.88
C TYR A 305 5.68 20.57 -10.98
N GLU A 306 6.79 21.21 -10.62
CA GLU A 306 7.83 21.59 -11.57
C GLU A 306 8.43 20.36 -12.25
N ALA A 307 8.76 19.32 -11.47
CA ALA A 307 9.29 18.05 -11.99
C ALA A 307 8.33 17.34 -12.95
N THR A 308 7.01 17.45 -12.72
CA THR A 308 5.96 16.84 -13.56
C THR A 308 5.43 17.78 -14.64
N GLN A 309 5.93 19.01 -14.71
CA GLN A 309 5.45 20.09 -15.58
C GLN A 309 3.93 20.34 -15.45
N ASP A 310 3.38 20.18 -14.24
CA ASP A 310 1.99 20.48 -13.94
C ASP A 310 1.81 21.97 -13.63
N PHE A 311 1.88 22.78 -14.68
CA PHE A 311 1.75 24.23 -14.58
C PHE A 311 0.38 24.67 -14.04
N GLY A 312 -0.66 23.84 -14.17
CA GLY A 312 -1.99 24.14 -13.64
C GLY A 312 -2.01 24.09 -12.11
N ALA A 313 -1.44 23.03 -11.54
CA ALA A 313 -1.28 22.91 -10.10
C ALA A 313 -0.33 23.98 -9.53
N MET A 314 0.78 24.27 -10.22
CA MET A 314 1.70 25.35 -9.85
C MET A 314 1.00 26.71 -9.82
N LEU A 315 0.12 26.98 -10.79
CA LEU A 315 -0.64 28.24 -10.85
C LEU A 315 -1.55 28.39 -9.63
N ILE A 316 -2.29 27.34 -9.27
CA ILE A 316 -3.17 27.34 -8.10
C ILE A 316 -2.35 27.57 -6.83
N LEU A 317 -1.24 26.84 -6.67
CA LEU A 317 -0.38 26.94 -5.49
C LEU A 317 0.26 28.34 -5.35
N SER A 318 0.83 28.85 -6.43
CA SER A 318 1.53 30.16 -6.45
C SER A 318 0.56 31.33 -6.31
N SER A 319 -0.61 31.27 -6.95
CA SER A 319 -1.65 32.31 -6.81
C SER A 319 -2.28 32.30 -5.42
N SER A 320 -2.53 31.12 -4.83
CA SER A 320 -3.10 31.00 -3.49
C SER A 320 -2.13 31.45 -2.40
N SER A 321 -0.83 31.25 -2.60
CA SER A 321 0.22 31.74 -1.69
C SER A 321 0.53 33.23 -1.86
N GLY A 322 0.00 33.88 -2.91
CA GLY A 322 0.26 35.30 -3.21
C GLY A 322 1.71 35.58 -3.63
N ASN A 323 2.44 34.56 -4.09
CA ASN A 323 3.84 34.69 -4.49
C ASN A 323 3.95 35.18 -5.94
N LEU A 324 4.02 36.50 -6.12
CA LEU A 324 4.03 37.14 -7.43
C LEU A 324 5.24 36.74 -8.28
N ASP A 325 6.42 36.58 -7.66
CA ASP A 325 7.66 36.20 -8.34
C ASP A 325 7.55 34.79 -8.94
N LYS A 326 7.04 33.84 -8.16
CA LYS A 326 6.80 32.46 -8.65
C LYS A 326 5.76 32.42 -9.77
N VAL A 327 4.70 33.22 -9.70
CA VAL A 327 3.71 33.30 -10.79
C VAL A 327 4.36 33.86 -12.07
N ALA A 328 5.28 34.82 -11.96
CA ALA A 328 6.00 35.36 -13.11
C ALA A 328 6.96 34.33 -13.73
N GLU A 329 7.70 33.58 -12.90
CA GLU A 329 8.55 32.48 -13.36
C GLU A 329 7.74 31.38 -14.04
N LEU A 330 6.62 30.98 -13.43
CA LEU A 330 5.66 30.03 -14.00
C LEU A 330 5.14 30.49 -15.36
N ALA A 331 4.90 31.78 -15.55
CA ALA A 331 4.42 32.32 -16.83
C ALA A 331 5.43 32.10 -17.97
N GLU A 332 6.72 32.30 -17.69
CA GLU A 332 7.81 32.06 -18.65
C GLU A 332 7.97 30.57 -18.93
N MET A 333 7.98 29.73 -17.89
CA MET A 333 8.05 28.28 -18.03
C MET A 333 6.87 27.73 -18.85
N ALA A 334 5.65 28.11 -18.51
CA ALA A 334 4.43 27.69 -19.22
C ALA A 334 4.42 28.17 -20.67
N ARG A 335 4.90 29.40 -20.94
CA ARG A 335 5.03 29.91 -22.32
C ARG A 335 6.03 29.07 -23.12
N SER A 336 7.20 28.78 -22.55
CA SER A 336 8.23 27.95 -23.21
C SER A 336 7.73 26.54 -23.50
N ALA A 337 6.90 25.97 -22.61
CA ALA A 337 6.25 24.68 -22.78
C ALA A 337 4.98 24.73 -23.65
N ARG A 338 4.67 25.88 -24.29
CA ARG A 338 3.48 26.13 -25.12
C ARG A 338 2.15 25.89 -24.41
N LYS A 339 2.11 26.02 -23.08
CA LYS A 339 0.89 25.99 -22.26
C LYS A 339 0.31 27.40 -22.16
N PHE A 340 -0.12 27.92 -23.30
CA PHE A 340 -0.52 29.32 -23.48
C PHE A 340 -1.65 29.78 -22.56
N ASN A 341 -2.62 28.92 -22.22
CA ASN A 341 -3.70 29.31 -21.30
C ASN A 341 -3.16 29.63 -19.90
N VAL A 342 -2.27 28.78 -19.37
CA VAL A 342 -1.67 28.98 -18.04
C VAL A 342 -0.75 30.20 -18.06
N ALA A 343 0.08 30.33 -19.10
CA ALA A 343 0.96 31.48 -19.27
C ALA A 343 0.16 32.80 -19.37
N PHE A 344 -0.93 32.82 -20.15
CA PHE A 344 -1.81 33.98 -20.27
C PHE A 344 -2.41 34.38 -18.92
N THR A 345 -2.96 33.43 -18.16
CA THR A 345 -3.51 33.70 -16.84
C THR A 345 -2.44 34.20 -15.87
N ALA A 346 -1.24 33.61 -15.89
CA ALA A 346 -0.12 34.04 -15.04
C ALA A 346 0.38 35.46 -15.39
N TYR A 347 0.50 35.80 -16.68
CA TYR A 347 0.83 37.17 -17.10
C TYR A 347 -0.25 38.18 -16.73
N LEU A 348 -1.53 37.79 -16.82
CA LEU A 348 -2.63 38.65 -16.42
C LEU A 348 -2.63 38.91 -14.91
N LEU A 349 -2.39 37.88 -14.09
CA LEU A 349 -2.29 38.00 -12.63
C LEU A 349 -1.09 38.84 -12.18
N THR A 350 -0.01 38.85 -12.96
CA THR A 350 1.20 39.64 -12.68
C THR A 350 1.19 41.02 -13.34
N HIS A 351 0.06 41.43 -13.94
CA HIS A 351 -0.11 42.71 -14.66
C HIS A 351 0.85 42.90 -15.85
N GLN A 352 1.42 41.82 -16.38
CA GLN A 352 2.28 41.84 -17.58
C GLN A 352 1.41 41.80 -18.85
N ASN A 353 0.55 42.80 -19.01
CA ASN A 353 -0.48 42.84 -20.05
C ASN A 353 0.11 42.72 -21.47
N LEU A 354 1.29 43.28 -21.72
CA LEU A 354 1.91 43.25 -23.05
C LEU A 354 2.29 41.81 -23.44
N LYS A 355 2.86 41.03 -22.51
CA LYS A 355 3.17 39.62 -22.74
C LYS A 355 1.91 38.77 -22.89
N ALA A 356 0.86 39.08 -22.11
CA ALA A 356 -0.44 38.42 -22.26
C ALA A 356 -1.06 38.68 -23.65
N LEU A 357 -0.97 39.92 -24.14
CA LEU A 357 -1.41 40.30 -25.48
C LEU A 357 -0.62 39.56 -26.56
N ASP A 358 0.70 39.47 -26.41
CA ASP A 358 1.55 38.76 -27.37
C ASP A 358 1.20 37.26 -27.46
N ILE A 359 0.74 36.62 -26.37
CA ILE A 359 0.21 35.24 -26.44
C ILE A 359 -1.03 35.16 -27.33
N LEU A 360 -1.97 36.12 -27.23
CA LEU A 360 -3.18 36.13 -28.05
C LEU A 360 -2.84 36.31 -29.53
N VAL A 361 -1.84 37.16 -29.83
CA VAL A 361 -1.32 37.34 -31.19
C VAL A 361 -0.63 36.06 -31.69
N GLU A 362 0.24 35.45 -30.88
CA GLU A 362 0.97 34.22 -31.21
C GLU A 362 0.04 33.03 -31.44
N THR A 363 -1.07 32.95 -30.70
CA THR A 363 -2.09 31.90 -30.85
C THR A 363 -3.14 32.22 -31.92
N ASN A 364 -2.96 33.29 -32.69
CA ASN A 364 -3.84 33.76 -33.77
C ASN A 364 -5.29 34.07 -33.31
N LYS A 365 -5.47 34.48 -32.05
CA LYS A 365 -6.74 34.95 -31.50
C LYS A 365 -6.84 36.48 -31.65
N LEU A 366 -6.73 36.96 -32.88
CA LEU A 366 -6.58 38.37 -33.20
C LEU A 366 -7.78 39.25 -32.78
N PRO A 367 -9.05 38.82 -32.93
CA PRO A 367 -10.18 39.59 -32.40
C PRO A 367 -10.12 39.76 -30.88
N ASP A 368 -9.82 38.68 -30.14
CA ASP A 368 -9.68 38.71 -28.69
C ASP A 368 -8.50 39.60 -28.27
N ALA A 369 -7.39 39.54 -29.00
CA ALA A 369 -6.24 40.42 -28.81
C ALA A 369 -6.62 41.90 -28.99
N ALA A 370 -7.45 42.23 -29.98
CA ALA A 370 -7.90 43.60 -30.23
C ALA A 370 -8.82 44.11 -29.10
N PHE A 371 -9.72 43.27 -28.60
CA PHE A 371 -10.53 43.58 -27.42
C PHE A 371 -9.67 43.75 -26.17
N PHE A 372 -8.72 42.83 -25.94
CA PHE A 372 -7.80 42.89 -24.82
C PHE A 372 -6.95 44.16 -24.85
N ALA A 373 -6.38 44.51 -26.01
CA ALA A 373 -5.65 45.76 -26.19
C ALA A 373 -6.55 46.97 -25.90
N ARG A 374 -7.76 47.02 -26.46
CA ARG A 374 -8.68 48.13 -26.20
C ARG A 374 -9.02 48.30 -24.72
N THR A 375 -9.12 47.22 -23.96
CA THR A 375 -9.47 47.26 -22.54
C THR A 375 -8.29 47.55 -21.63
N TYR A 376 -7.12 46.94 -21.87
CA TYR A 376 -5.98 46.96 -20.93
C TYR A 376 -4.75 47.70 -21.46
N LEU A 377 -4.57 47.81 -22.78
CA LEU A 377 -3.42 48.44 -23.45
C LEU A 377 -3.85 49.23 -24.72
N PRO A 378 -4.62 50.33 -24.59
CA PRO A 378 -5.10 51.09 -25.74
C PRO A 378 -4.01 51.49 -26.75
N SER A 379 -2.78 51.72 -26.29
CA SER A 379 -1.61 52.01 -27.15
C SER A 379 -1.29 50.93 -28.18
N GLU A 380 -1.64 49.68 -27.89
CA GLU A 380 -1.34 48.52 -28.74
C GLU A 380 -2.47 48.19 -29.73
N VAL A 381 -3.63 48.86 -29.63
CA VAL A 381 -4.77 48.62 -30.53
C VAL A 381 -4.36 48.76 -32.01
N PRO A 382 -3.65 49.82 -32.44
CA PRO A 382 -3.24 49.95 -33.84
C PRO A 382 -2.37 48.79 -34.32
N ARG A 383 -1.39 48.35 -33.52
CA ARG A 383 -0.52 47.20 -33.82
C ARG A 383 -1.35 45.95 -34.10
N VAL A 384 -2.28 45.64 -33.18
CA VAL A 384 -3.09 44.42 -33.25
C VAL A 384 -4.09 44.48 -34.40
N THR A 385 -4.74 45.63 -34.64
CA THR A 385 -5.68 45.80 -35.75
C THR A 385 -5.00 45.66 -37.10
N GLN A 386 -3.75 46.13 -37.25
CA GLN A 386 -2.99 45.97 -38.48
C GLN A 386 -2.61 44.51 -38.73
N ILE A 387 -2.16 43.79 -37.70
CA ILE A 387 -1.88 42.34 -37.79
C ILE A 387 -3.16 41.58 -38.15
N TRP A 388 -4.28 41.91 -37.50
CA TRP A 388 -5.58 41.31 -37.78
C TRP A 388 -6.05 41.56 -39.21
N LYS A 389 -5.96 42.82 -39.69
CA LYS A 389 -6.31 43.21 -41.05
C LYS A 389 -5.45 42.49 -42.08
N ALA A 390 -4.13 42.37 -41.86
CA ALA A 390 -3.21 41.67 -42.75
C ALA A 390 -3.52 40.17 -42.84
N GLU A 391 -3.83 39.52 -41.71
CA GLU A 391 -4.18 38.10 -41.71
C GLU A 391 -5.56 37.85 -42.32
N GLN A 392 -6.55 38.70 -42.01
CA GLN A 392 -7.89 38.62 -42.58
C GLN A 392 -7.89 38.90 -44.09
N GLN A 393 -6.97 39.72 -44.59
CA GLN A 393 -6.83 40.00 -46.02
C GLN A 393 -6.51 38.73 -46.83
N LYS A 394 -5.77 37.77 -46.23
CA LYS A 394 -5.43 36.49 -46.85
C LYS A 394 -6.65 35.57 -47.00
N SER A 395 -7.59 35.61 -46.05
CA SER A 395 -8.77 34.74 -46.03
C SER A 395 -9.99 35.39 -46.68
N ASN A 396 -10.27 36.66 -46.38
CA ASN A 396 -11.42 37.42 -46.87
C ASN A 396 -11.14 38.94 -46.89
N ALA A 397 -10.77 39.44 -48.07
CA ALA A 397 -10.47 40.84 -48.31
C ALA A 397 -11.62 41.81 -47.95
N LYS A 398 -12.89 41.40 -48.09
CA LYS A 398 -14.04 42.26 -47.76
C LYS A 398 -14.21 42.40 -46.25
N ALA A 399 -13.97 41.34 -45.50
CA ALA A 399 -14.01 41.38 -44.04
C ALA A 399 -12.83 42.20 -43.46
N ALA A 400 -11.65 42.12 -44.08
CA ALA A 400 -10.48 42.90 -43.70
C ALA A 400 -10.71 44.42 -43.81
N GLN A 401 -11.44 44.86 -44.84
CA GLN A 401 -11.83 46.28 -44.99
C GLN A 401 -12.78 46.78 -43.89
N GLY A 402 -13.46 45.88 -43.18
CA GLY A 402 -14.33 46.22 -42.05
C GLY A 402 -13.57 46.45 -40.73
N ILE A 403 -12.27 46.13 -40.67
CA ILE A 403 -11.43 46.35 -39.49
C ILE A 403 -10.84 47.75 -39.57
N ALA A 404 -11.34 48.65 -38.72
CA ALA A 404 -10.89 50.04 -38.65
C ALA A 404 -9.73 50.19 -37.64
N ASP A 405 -8.71 50.97 -38.02
CA ASP A 405 -7.61 51.38 -37.14
C ASP A 405 -7.97 52.74 -36.48
N PRO A 406 -7.85 52.89 -35.15
CA PRO A 406 -8.08 54.16 -34.46
C PRO A 406 -7.25 55.34 -34.99
N LEU A 407 -6.07 55.09 -35.58
CA LEU A 407 -5.23 56.14 -36.17
C LEU A 407 -5.75 56.63 -37.52
N GLU A 408 -6.34 55.74 -38.32
CA GLU A 408 -6.88 56.08 -39.65
C GLU A 408 -8.32 56.62 -39.56
N TYR A 409 -9.11 56.11 -38.61
CA TYR A 409 -10.54 56.40 -38.47
C TYR A 409 -10.90 56.86 -37.06
N THR A 410 -10.33 57.97 -36.63
CA THR A 410 -10.53 58.55 -35.27
C THR A 410 -12.01 58.75 -34.92
N ASN A 411 -12.85 59.09 -35.90
CA ASN A 411 -14.28 59.30 -35.75
C ASN A 411 -15.06 58.04 -35.33
N LEU A 412 -14.53 56.83 -35.57
CA LEU A 412 -15.16 55.56 -35.20
C LEU A 412 -14.81 55.12 -33.76
N PHE A 413 -13.84 55.78 -33.12
CA PHE A 413 -13.35 55.43 -31.78
C PHE A 413 -13.46 56.62 -30.81
N PRO A 414 -14.68 56.97 -30.36
CA PRO A 414 -14.86 58.02 -29.36
C PRO A 414 -14.13 57.66 -28.05
N SER A 415 -13.56 58.67 -27.39
CA SER A 415 -12.78 58.53 -26.14
C SER A 415 -11.49 57.70 -26.22
N PHE A 416 -10.95 57.45 -27.42
CA PHE A 416 -9.68 56.72 -27.57
C PHE A 416 -8.48 57.52 -27.02
N GLU A 417 -8.42 58.82 -27.26
CA GLU A 417 -7.37 59.70 -26.72
C GLU A 417 -7.38 59.75 -25.19
N GLU A 418 -8.57 59.82 -24.59
CA GLU A 418 -8.75 59.75 -23.13
C GLU A 418 -8.27 58.39 -22.59
N SER A 419 -8.55 57.30 -23.29
CA SER A 419 -8.10 55.95 -22.93
C SER A 419 -6.57 55.82 -22.94
N LEU A 420 -5.89 56.46 -23.90
CA LEU A 420 -4.42 56.52 -23.95
C LEU A 420 -3.83 57.32 -22.79
N GLN A 421 -4.46 58.43 -22.41
CA GLN A 421 -4.06 59.22 -21.23
C GLN A 421 -4.25 58.42 -19.93
N ILE A 422 -5.34 57.67 -19.82
CA ILE A 422 -5.63 56.78 -18.69
C ILE A 422 -4.58 55.68 -18.56
N GLN A 423 -4.19 55.05 -19.67
CA GLN A 423 -3.14 54.04 -19.66
C GLN A 423 -1.83 54.60 -19.07
N ARG A 424 -1.38 55.77 -19.56
CA ARG A 424 -0.17 56.43 -19.06
C ARG A 424 -0.26 56.79 -17.58
N TYR A 425 -1.44 57.25 -17.14
CA TYR A 425 -1.69 57.55 -15.72
C TYR A 425 -1.63 56.28 -14.85
N LEU A 426 -2.22 55.18 -15.31
CA LEU A 426 -2.17 53.90 -14.59
C LEU A 426 -0.74 53.36 -14.49
N GLU A 427 0.04 53.39 -15.57
CA GLU A 427 1.45 52.98 -15.56
C GLU A 427 2.31 53.77 -14.56
N GLN A 428 1.98 55.05 -14.32
CA GLN A 428 2.69 55.91 -13.37
C GLN A 428 2.19 55.77 -11.93
N SER A 429 0.91 55.43 -11.75
CA SER A 429 0.24 55.36 -10.44
C SER A 429 0.23 53.96 -9.84
N GLU A 430 0.40 52.91 -10.65
CA GLU A 430 0.48 51.53 -10.18
C GLU A 430 1.75 51.30 -9.37
N ARG A 431 1.57 51.19 -8.05
CA ARG A 431 2.61 50.75 -7.12
C ARG A 431 2.17 49.46 -6.47
N ILE A 432 3.13 48.57 -6.21
CA ILE A 432 2.91 47.40 -5.36
C ILE A 432 2.60 47.93 -3.96
N VAL A 433 1.36 47.73 -3.53
CA VAL A 433 0.89 48.16 -2.21
C VAL A 433 1.00 46.98 -1.25
N PRO A 434 1.49 47.17 -0.01
CA PRO A 434 1.52 46.10 0.99
C PRO A 434 0.12 45.54 1.27
N ALA A 435 0.04 44.22 1.47
CA ALA A 435 -1.22 43.52 1.75
C ALA A 435 -1.95 44.06 3.00
N SER A 436 -1.24 44.69 3.94
CA SER A 436 -1.82 45.32 5.13
C SER A 436 -2.82 46.45 4.82
N GLN A 437 -2.73 47.07 3.64
CA GLN A 437 -3.62 48.16 3.23
C GLN A 437 -4.85 47.65 2.44
N TYR A 438 -5.08 46.33 2.39
CA TYR A 438 -6.17 45.73 1.65
C TYR A 438 -7.55 46.25 2.09
N SER A 439 -7.80 46.38 3.40
CA SER A 439 -9.10 46.84 3.94
C SER A 439 -9.44 48.29 3.60
N THR A 440 -8.42 49.11 3.34
CA THR A 440 -8.57 50.53 3.01
C THR A 440 -8.60 50.80 1.51
N ARG A 441 -8.34 49.77 0.69
CA ARG A 441 -8.23 49.93 -0.76
C ARG A 441 -9.59 49.72 -1.43
N THR A 442 -9.95 50.66 -2.30
CA THR A 442 -11.11 50.51 -3.19
C THR A 442 -10.87 49.38 -4.18
N PHE A 443 -11.79 48.43 -4.25
CA PHE A 443 -11.72 47.31 -5.18
C PHE A 443 -11.84 47.76 -6.64
N ASN A 444 -11.21 47.03 -7.56
CA ASN A 444 -11.21 47.38 -8.99
C ASN A 444 -12.62 47.48 -9.60
N ASN A 445 -13.60 46.74 -9.07
CA ASN A 445 -15.00 46.82 -9.52
C ASN A 445 -15.72 48.11 -9.08
N GLN A 446 -15.18 48.83 -8.10
CA GLN A 446 -15.71 50.09 -7.57
C GLN A 446 -14.87 51.30 -8.03
N ARG A 447 -13.72 51.08 -8.65
CA ARG A 447 -12.87 52.13 -9.20
C ARG A 447 -13.45 52.64 -10.53
N ASN A 448 -13.48 53.95 -10.68
CA ASN A 448 -13.76 54.60 -11.96
C ASN A 448 -12.51 55.39 -12.39
N VAL A 449 -11.73 54.81 -13.30
CA VAL A 449 -10.43 55.37 -13.70
C VAL A 449 -10.57 56.70 -14.44
N PHE A 450 -11.69 56.93 -15.14
CA PHE A 450 -11.99 58.22 -15.78
C PHE A 450 -12.20 59.34 -14.76
N GLU A 451 -12.88 59.05 -13.65
CA GLU A 451 -13.02 60.00 -12.53
C GLU A 451 -11.71 60.22 -11.78
N GLU A 452 -10.89 59.19 -11.62
CA GLU A 452 -9.58 59.31 -10.98
C GLU A 452 -8.65 60.22 -11.80
N LEU A 453 -8.62 60.05 -13.13
CA LEU A 453 -7.84 60.88 -14.04
C LEU A 453 -8.32 62.35 -13.99
N SER A 454 -9.62 62.60 -14.09
CA SER A 454 -10.17 63.97 -14.04
C SER A 454 -9.92 64.65 -12.69
N LYS A 455 -9.98 63.91 -11.57
CA LYS A 455 -9.58 64.40 -10.23
C LYS A 455 -8.08 64.69 -10.15
N ALA A 456 -7.23 63.87 -10.77
CA ALA A 456 -5.78 64.13 -10.83
C ALA A 456 -5.46 65.41 -11.63
N PHE A 457 -6.16 65.64 -12.75
CA PHE A 457 -6.04 66.88 -13.54
C PHE A 457 -6.54 68.13 -12.79
N THR A 458 -7.64 68.03 -12.06
CA THR A 458 -8.19 69.16 -11.28
C THR A 458 -7.45 69.45 -9.99
N SER A 459 -6.76 68.46 -9.40
CA SER A 459 -5.95 68.62 -8.18
C SER A 459 -4.50 69.09 -8.45
N GLY A 460 -4.12 69.32 -9.70
CA GLY A 460 -2.82 69.89 -10.06
C GLY A 460 -1.63 68.93 -9.92
N LEU A 461 -1.87 67.62 -9.79
CA LEU A 461 -0.83 66.60 -9.80
C LEU A 461 -0.52 66.17 -11.25
N ASN A 462 0.00 67.10 -12.04
CA ASN A 462 0.89 66.77 -13.13
C ASN A 462 1.85 67.94 -13.36
N HIS A 463 3.08 67.75 -12.88
CA HIS A 463 4.22 68.42 -13.47
C HIS A 463 4.27 67.99 -14.94
N GLU A 464 3.99 68.95 -15.82
CA GLU A 464 4.45 68.92 -17.19
C GLU A 464 5.91 68.47 -17.24
N LYS A 465 6.15 67.35 -17.91
CA LYS A 465 7.37 67.19 -18.69
C LYS A 465 6.95 66.79 -20.09
N ASN A 466 6.97 67.82 -20.95
CA ASN A 466 7.11 67.70 -22.40
C ASN A 466 8.23 66.72 -22.77
#